data_AF-A0A1Q8Q1D4-F1
#
_entry.id   AF-A0A1Q8Q1D4-F1
#
_cell.length_a   1.000
_cell.length_b   1.000
_cell.length_c   1.000
_cell.angle_alpha   90.00
_cell.angle_beta   90.00
_cell.angle_gamma   90.00
#
_symmetry.space_group_name_H-M   'P 1'
#
loop_
_entity.id
_entity.type
_entity.pdbx_description
1 polymer ?
#
loop_
_entity_poly.entity_id
_entity_poly.type
_entity_poly.pdbx_seq_one_letter_code
_entity_poly.pdbx_strand_id
1 'polypeptide(L)' 'MKKIVYLAVLTAKKTIIGAFFLYIVNVLINNAGMHIAMNIATSCIAGFLGLPGIIMLAAIHIFIFN' A
#
# COMPACT_ATOMS: atom_id res chain seq x y z
N MET A 1 27.69 9.28 -4.18
CA MET A 1 26.66 9.90 -3.30
C MET A 1 25.36 10.19 -4.04
N LYS A 2 25.34 10.91 -5.17
CA LYS A 2 24.10 11.26 -5.91
C LYS A 2 23.22 10.06 -6.32
N LYS A 3 23.81 8.92 -6.71
CA LYS A 3 23.05 7.69 -7.07
C LYS A 3 22.25 7.10 -5.89
N ILE A 4 22.83 7.09 -4.69
CA ILE A 4 22.17 6.52 -3.50
C ILE A 4 20.97 7.38 -3.11
N VAL A 5 21.15 8.71 -3.12
CA VAL A 5 20.05 9.67 -2.85
C VAL A 5 18.94 9.54 -3.88
N TYR A 6 19.27 9.40 -5.17
CA TYR A 6 18.28 9.20 -6.22
C TYR A 6 17.45 7.93 -6.02
N LEU A 7 18.10 6.81 -5.71
CA LEU A 7 17.42 5.55 -5.43
C LEU A 7 16.53 5.66 -4.20
N ALA A 8 17.01 6.30 -3.13
CA ALA A 8 16.23 6.52 -1.91
C ALA A 8 14.95 7.33 -2.17
N VAL A 9 15.06 8.42 -2.92
CA VAL A 9 13.91 9.25 -3.33
C VAL A 9 12.93 8.46 -4.21
N LEU A 10 13.44 7.62 -5.12
CA LEU A 10 12.61 6.77 -5.97
C LEU A 10 11.78 5.78 -5.14
N THR A 11 12.39 5.11 -4.17
CA THR A 11 11.68 4.21 -3.25
C THR A 11 10.67 4.97 -2.38
N ALA A 12 11.05 6.11 -1.82
CA ALA A 12 10.14 6.92 -1.01
C ALA A 12 8.89 7.34 -1.80
N LYS A 13 9.06 7.76 -3.07
CA LYS A 13 7.94 8.11 -3.94
C LYS A 13 6.98 6.93 -4.12
N LYS A 14 7.51 5.72 -4.36
CA LYS A 14 6.69 4.51 -4.50
C LYS A 14 5.92 4.19 -3.21
N THR A 15 6.58 4.27 -2.06
CA THR A 15 5.95 4.02 -0.75
C THR A 15 4.82 5.01 -0.47
N ILE A 16 5.02 6.30 -0.76
CA ILE A 16 3.98 7.33 -0.59
C ILE A 16 2.78 7.05 -1.49
N ILE A 17 3.01 6.69 -2.75
CA ILE A 17 1.94 6.29 -3.68
C ILE A 17 1.20 5.06 -3.14
N GLY A 18 1.92 4.05 -2.66
CA GLY A 18 1.34 2.86 -2.05
C GLY A 18 0.47 3.16 -0.84
N ALA A 19 0.95 4.01 0.08
CA ALA A 19 0.19 4.46 1.24
C ALA A 19 -1.09 5.21 0.84
N PHE A 20 -0.99 6.10 -0.16
CA PHE A 20 -2.13 6.85 -0.68
C PHE A 20 -3.20 5.95 -1.28
N PHE A 21 -2.81 4.95 -2.07
CA PHE A 21 -3.76 3.98 -2.61
C PHE A 21 -4.38 3.08 -1.53
N LEU A 22 -3.59 2.62 -0.56
CA LEU A 22 -4.12 1.87 0.59
C LEU A 22 -5.15 2.70 1.36
N TYR A 23 -4.94 4.02 1.49
CA TYR A 23 -5.89 4.93 2.11
C TYR A 23 -7.20 4.99 1.33
N ILE A 24 -7.12 5.15 0.00
CA ILE A 24 -8.32 5.14 -0.85
C ILE A 24 -9.09 3.83 -0.68
N VAL A 25 -8.40 2.69 -0.75
CA VAL A 25 -9.07 1.38 -0.58
C VAL A 25 -9.71 1.28 0.79
N ASN A 26 -9.01 1.65 1.86
CA ASN A 26 -9.56 1.66 3.22
C ASN A 26 -10.82 2.53 3.33
N VAL A 27 -10.84 3.72 2.72
CA VAL A 27 -12.04 4.57 2.70
C VAL A 27 -13.20 3.88 1.98
N LEU A 28 -12.95 3.19 0.86
CA LEU A 28 -13.99 2.48 0.10
C LEU A 28 -14.56 1.29 0.88
N ILE A 29 -13.72 0.51 1.56
CA ILE A 29 -14.15 -0.68 2.31
C ILE A 29 -14.58 -0.38 3.75
N ASN A 30 -14.35 0.84 4.25
CA ASN A 30 -14.75 1.26 5.60
C ASN A 30 -16.26 1.12 5.83
N ASN A 31 -17.07 1.33 4.78
CA ASN A 31 -18.53 1.13 4.85
C ASN A 31 -18.92 -0.34 5.05
N ALA A 32 -18.03 -1.28 4.75
CA ALA A 32 -18.21 -2.71 5.03
C ALA A 32 -17.64 -3.11 6.41
N GLY A 33 -17.16 -2.16 7.22
CA GLY A 33 -16.55 -2.43 8.54
C GLY A 33 -15.13 -3.02 8.46
N MET A 34 -14.53 -3.08 7.27
CA MET A 34 -13.19 -3.63 7.05
C MET A 34 -12.15 -2.51 6.98
N HIS A 35 -10.94 -2.77 7.50
CA HIS A 35 -9.82 -1.85 7.40
C HIS A 35 -8.50 -2.63 7.30
N ILE A 36 -7.75 -2.40 6.23
CA ILE A 36 -6.43 -2.99 6.00
C ILE A 36 -5.39 -2.18 6.78
N ALA A 37 -4.51 -2.85 7.51
CA ALA A 37 -3.43 -2.20 8.25
C ALA A 37 -2.50 -1.39 7.32
N MET A 38 -2.46 -0.07 7.52
CA MET A 38 -1.58 0.85 6.78
C MET A 38 -0.36 1.19 7.63
N ASN A 39 0.69 0.38 7.50
CA ASN A 39 1.98 0.63 8.12
C ASN A 39 3.05 0.79 7.04
N ILE A 40 4.30 1.07 7.45
CA ILE A 40 5.41 1.30 6.52
C ILE A 40 5.65 0.05 5.63
N ALA A 41 5.53 -1.15 6.19
CA ALA A 41 5.76 -2.38 5.44
C ALA A 41 4.67 -2.60 4.37
N THR A 42 3.39 -2.47 4.73
CA THR A 42 2.28 -2.63 3.78
C THR A 42 2.28 -1.55 2.71
N SER A 43 2.62 -0.31 3.08
CA SER A 43 2.76 0.81 2.13
C SER A 43 3.93 0.62 1.15
N CYS A 44 5.05 0.06 1.61
CA CYS A 44 6.18 -0.30 0.74
C CYS A 44 5.79 -1.41 -0.24
N ILE A 45 5.13 -2.47 0.24
CA ILE A 45 4.68 -3.58 -0.61
C ILE A 45 3.65 -3.11 -1.63
N ALA A 46 2.66 -2.32 -1.20
CA ALA A 46 1.65 -1.71 -2.07
C ALA A 46 2.28 -0.75 -3.10
N GLY A 47 3.26 0.06 -2.69
CA GLY A 47 3.98 0.96 -3.58
C GLY A 47 4.89 0.24 -4.58
N PHE A 48 5.41 -0.92 -4.21
CA PHE A 48 6.28 -1.74 -5.06
C PHE A 48 5.47 -2.56 -6.08
N LEU A 49 4.39 -3.24 -5.65
CA LEU A 49 3.51 -4.02 -6.52
C LEU A 49 2.51 -3.14 -7.31
N GLY A 50 2.21 -1.93 -6.84
CA GLY A 50 1.22 -1.04 -7.43
C GLY A 50 -0.21 -1.56 -7.28
N LEU A 51 -1.10 -1.13 -8.18
CA LEU A 51 -2.53 -1.42 -8.16
C LEU A 51 -2.87 -2.93 -8.01
N PRO A 52 -2.26 -3.88 -8.76
CA PRO A 52 -2.57 -5.30 -8.58
C PRO A 52 -2.18 -5.83 -7.19
N GLY A 53 -1.11 -5.31 -6.59
CA GLY A 53 -0.73 -5.68 -5.22
C GLY A 53 -1.69 -5.19 -4.16
N ILE A 54 -2.22 -3.98 -4.34
CA ILE A 54 -3.22 -3.40 -3.43
C ILE A 54 -4.51 -4.22 -3.48
N ILE A 55 -4.96 -4.61 -4.68
CA ILE A 55 -6.14 -5.48 -4.85
C ILE A 55 -5.91 -6.85 -4.19
N MET A 56 -4.72 -7.43 -4.36
CA MET A 56 -4.38 -8.70 -3.73
C MET A 56 -4.31 -8.60 -2.20
N LEU A 57 -3.79 -7.49 -1.66
CA LEU A 57 -3.74 -7.25 -0.22
C LEU A 57 -5.15 -7.11 0.36
N ALA A 58 -6.04 -6.41 -0.34
CA ALA A 58 -7.45 -6.32 0.01
C ALA A 58 -8.14 -7.68 -0.04
N ALA A 59 -7.88 -8.48 -1.08
CA ALA A 59 -8.41 -9.83 -1.21
C ALA A 59 -7.92 -10.73 -0.04
N ILE A 60 -6.63 -10.72 0.30
CA ILE A 60 -6.10 -11.47 1.44
C ILE A 60 -6.80 -11.07 2.74
N HIS A 61 -7.02 -9.77 2.96
CA HIS A 61 -7.73 -9.29 4.14
C HIS A 61 -9.18 -9.77 4.18
N ILE A 62 -9.86 -9.82 3.04
CA ILE A 62 -11.25 -10.29 2.90
C ILE A 62 -11.36 -11.82 3.03
N PHE A 63 -10.40 -12.59 2.51
CA PHE A 63 -10.50 -14.05 2.46
C PHE A 63 -9.87 -14.77 3.67
N ILE A 64 -8.91 -14.14 4.34
CA ILE A 64 -8.17 -14.75 5.46
C ILE A 64 -8.53 -14.13 6.81
N PHE A 65 -8.73 -12.81 6.87
CA PHE A 65 -8.91 -12.09 8.13
C PHE A 65 -10.36 -11.69 8.43
N ASN A 66 -11.25 -11.78 7.45
CA ASN A 66 -12.69 -11.60 7.59
C ASN A 66 -13.40 -12.97 7.60
#